data_AF-A0A358CSW0-F1
#
_entry.id   AF-A0A358CSW0-F1
#
_cell.length_a   1.000
_cell.length_b   1.000
_cell.length_c   1.000
_cell.angle_alpha   90.00
_cell.angle_beta   90.00
_cell.angle_gamma   90.00
#
_symmetry.space_group_name_H-M   'P 1'
#
loop_
_entity.id
_entity.type
_entity.pdbx_description
1 polymer ?
#
loop_
_entity_poly.entity_id
_entity_poly.type
_entity_poly.pdbx_seq_one_letter_code
_entity_poly.pdbx_strand_id
1 'polypeptide(L)'
;MSIVPWKTEYKKKYTTQSKFFMPEHSKFLGETQRVWVCVLKISDLSGARRRADRPRVVVKALSKRPGLELDRWVKTSRRAKRMRVVNVVYEAMPQPAQLGGRDNPFIKPAQKTEVDAAMKQLRQQLRCDGYTVNGDMTVWHLYIIELTPLLRDSGNSSGYLYVGQTSQPLEDRIRQHREGHHNLKGQRLHSLACHKRFLRPRLDLLPSQFNQTFYCQEDALTAEADLRLAMEADGFVVEGGTEKLGVRRQELGIDSNEGDV
;
A
#
# COMPACT_ATOMS: atom_id res chain seq x y z
N MET A 1 74.04 24.17 -4.60
CA MET A 1 75.04 23.27 -3.96
C MET A 1 74.87 23.37 -2.46
N SER A 2 75.21 22.29 -1.74
CA SER A 2 75.15 22.10 -0.27
C SER A 2 73.77 21.65 0.24
N ILE A 3 73.46 20.35 0.32
CA ILE A 3 73.98 19.28 1.19
C ILE A 3 73.72 19.56 2.69
N VAL A 4 72.77 18.77 3.21
CA VAL A 4 72.31 18.58 4.60
C VAL A 4 73.46 18.15 5.51
N PRO A 5 73.43 18.44 6.83
CA PRO A 5 73.17 17.31 7.75
C PRO A 5 72.46 17.63 9.10
N TRP A 6 71.69 16.63 9.55
CA TRP A 6 71.61 16.04 10.91
C TRP A 6 70.53 16.45 11.93
N LYS A 7 69.64 15.45 12.11
CA LYS A 7 68.94 14.93 13.30
C LYS A 7 69.01 15.72 14.61
N THR A 8 67.82 15.98 15.16
CA THR A 8 67.59 15.92 16.62
C THR A 8 66.25 15.25 16.91
N GLU A 9 66.35 14.26 17.78
CA GLU A 9 65.32 13.38 18.31
C GLU A 9 64.52 14.14 19.38
N TYR A 10 63.19 14.23 19.26
CA TYR A 10 62.33 14.77 20.32
C TYR A 10 61.33 13.71 20.79
N LYS A 11 61.59 13.22 22.00
CA LYS A 11 60.66 12.43 22.83
C LYS A 11 59.41 13.25 23.13
N LYS A 12 58.23 12.76 22.74
CA LYS A 12 56.95 13.19 23.34
C LYS A 12 56.39 12.05 24.20
N LYS A 13 56.36 12.34 25.51
CA LYS A 13 55.65 11.56 26.54
C LYS A 13 54.15 11.63 26.24
N TYR A 14 53.51 10.49 26.01
CA TYR A 14 52.05 10.39 26.04
C TYR A 14 51.63 9.91 27.43
N THR A 15 51.04 10.84 28.19
CA THR A 15 50.38 10.53 29.45
C THR A 15 49.00 9.95 29.14
N THR A 16 48.87 8.63 29.25
CA THR A 16 47.59 7.92 29.14
C THR A 16 46.79 8.15 30.42
N GLN A 17 45.90 9.15 30.42
CA GLN A 17 44.81 9.20 31.40
C GLN A 17 43.65 8.36 30.86
N SER A 18 43.47 7.21 31.47
CA SER A 18 42.32 6.31 31.36
C SER A 18 41.04 7.00 31.85
N LYS A 19 40.34 7.70 30.97
CA LYS A 19 38.90 7.93 31.16
C LYS A 19 38.18 6.69 30.66
N PHE A 20 37.78 5.85 31.60
CA PHE A 20 36.77 4.80 31.41
C PHE A 20 35.52 5.45 30.81
N PHE A 21 35.39 5.35 29.50
CA PHE A 21 34.14 5.56 28.78
C PHE A 21 33.29 4.33 29.08
N MET A 22 32.43 4.39 30.10
CA MET A 22 31.42 3.37 30.30
C MET A 22 30.37 3.52 29.19
N PRO A 23 30.20 2.53 28.30
CA PRO A 23 29.04 2.51 27.43
C PRO A 23 27.85 2.10 28.30
N GLU A 24 26.98 3.05 28.64
CA GLU A 24 25.61 2.70 29.03
C GLU A 24 24.96 1.97 27.85
N HIS A 25 24.31 0.85 28.19
CA HIS A 25 23.66 -0.14 27.30
C HIS A 25 24.59 -1.22 26.75
N SER A 26 25.13 -2.02 27.67
CA SER A 26 25.23 -3.46 27.47
C SER A 26 23.89 -3.97 26.90
N LYS A 27 23.89 -4.35 25.62
CA LYS A 27 22.81 -5.09 24.98
C LYS A 27 22.81 -6.48 25.60
N PHE A 28 22.01 -6.67 26.64
CA PHE A 28 21.69 -8.00 27.12
C PHE A 28 21.12 -8.82 25.96
N LEU A 29 21.68 -10.01 25.73
CA LEU A 29 21.09 -11.02 24.88
C LEU A 29 19.67 -11.31 25.39
N GLY A 30 18.68 -10.98 24.55
CA GLY A 30 17.40 -11.70 24.51
C GLY A 30 16.40 -11.48 25.64
N GLU A 31 16.26 -10.27 26.19
CA GLU A 31 15.14 -10.00 27.10
C GLU A 31 13.81 -10.19 26.36
N THR A 32 13.02 -11.17 26.79
CA THR A 32 11.72 -11.49 26.18
C THR A 32 10.72 -10.40 26.53
N GLN A 33 10.29 -9.65 25.52
CA GLN A 33 9.38 -8.51 25.70
C GLN A 33 8.02 -8.79 25.08
N ARG A 34 6.95 -8.58 25.86
CA ARG A 34 5.59 -8.56 25.36
C ARG A 34 5.34 -7.31 24.53
N VAL A 35 4.77 -7.49 23.34
CA VAL A 35 4.40 -6.39 22.45
C VAL A 35 3.00 -6.56 21.89
N TRP A 36 2.32 -5.43 21.74
CA TRP A 36 0.97 -5.31 21.20
C TRP A 36 0.99 -4.56 19.89
N VAL A 37 0.09 -4.91 18.97
CA VAL A 37 -0.09 -4.18 17.72
C VAL A 37 -1.08 -3.06 17.97
N CYS A 38 -0.57 -1.82 18.01
CA CYS A 38 -1.36 -0.64 18.31
C CYS A 38 -1.61 0.20 17.05
N VAL A 39 -2.82 0.76 16.97
CA VAL A 39 -3.21 1.74 15.95
C VAL A 39 -3.30 3.10 16.60
N LEU A 40 -2.51 4.05 16.09
CA LEU A 40 -2.33 5.36 16.69
C LEU A 40 -2.76 6.44 15.70
N LYS A 41 -3.68 7.32 16.11
CA LYS A 41 -4.10 8.49 15.34
C LYS A 41 -2.95 9.50 15.30
N ILE A 42 -2.61 9.98 14.11
CA ILE A 42 -1.62 11.04 13.90
C ILE A 42 -2.35 12.35 13.58
N SER A 43 -1.73 13.48 13.94
CA SER A 43 -2.18 14.83 13.59
C SER A 43 -2.38 15.04 12.08
N ASP A 44 -3.45 15.77 11.74
CA ASP A 44 -3.86 16.09 10.37
C ASP A 44 -3.09 17.23 9.72
N LEU A 45 -2.17 17.87 10.47
CA LEU A 45 -1.23 18.86 9.92
C LEU A 45 -0.31 18.28 8.82
N SER A 46 -0.46 16.99 8.52
CA SER A 46 0.29 16.25 7.50
C SER A 46 -0.39 16.29 6.11
N GLY A 47 -1.52 16.97 5.95
CA GLY A 47 -2.21 17.18 4.66
C GLY A 47 -3.45 16.30 4.43
N ALA A 48 -3.91 16.22 3.18
CA ALA A 48 -5.17 15.56 2.76
C ALA A 48 -5.29 14.09 3.21
N ARG A 49 -6.51 13.59 3.44
CA ARG A 49 -6.77 12.18 3.80
C ARG A 49 -7.39 11.42 2.63
N ARG A 50 -7.25 10.08 2.61
CA ARG A 50 -7.95 9.21 1.64
C ARG A 50 -9.47 9.29 1.79
N ARG A 51 -9.94 9.31 3.03
CA ARG A 51 -11.33 9.52 3.42
C ARG A 51 -11.43 10.63 4.45
N ALA A 52 -12.44 11.50 4.32
CA ALA A 52 -12.63 12.60 5.26
C ALA A 52 -13.03 12.09 6.66
N ASP A 53 -13.87 11.06 6.71
CA ASP A 53 -14.40 10.43 7.93
C ASP A 53 -13.40 9.49 8.63
N ARG A 54 -12.35 9.04 7.94
CA ARG A 54 -11.32 8.16 8.52
C ARG A 54 -10.05 8.93 8.88
N PRO A 55 -9.50 8.78 10.10
CA PRO A 55 -8.30 9.50 10.52
C PRO A 55 -7.03 8.98 9.84
N ARG A 56 -5.96 9.78 9.92
CA ARG A 56 -4.59 9.32 9.65
C ARG A 56 -4.11 8.44 10.80
N VAL A 57 -3.57 7.28 10.49
CA VAL A 57 -3.12 6.31 11.50
C VAL A 57 -1.74 5.77 11.21
N VAL A 58 -1.04 5.34 12.26
CA VAL A 58 0.18 4.54 12.17
C VAL A 58 0.00 3.24 12.95
N VAL A 59 0.43 2.14 12.35
CA VAL A 59 0.42 0.82 12.99
C VAL A 59 1.82 0.51 13.52
N LYS A 60 1.94 0.30 14.84
CA LYS A 60 3.20 0.00 15.53
C LYS A 60 3.04 -1.13 16.53
N ALA A 61 4.06 -1.99 16.60
CA ALA A 61 4.26 -2.87 17.74
C ALA A 61 4.88 -2.09 18.92
N LEU A 62 4.18 -2.03 20.05
CA LEU A 62 4.62 -1.31 21.25
C LEU A 62 4.65 -2.26 22.45
N SER A 63 5.52 -1.98 23.42
CA SER A 63 5.60 -2.71 24.69
C SER A 63 4.67 -2.15 25.78
N LYS A 64 3.66 -1.36 25.37
CA LYS A 64 2.68 -0.75 26.27
C LYS A 64 1.34 -1.42 26.04
N ARG A 65 0.74 -1.95 27.12
CA ARG A 65 -0.52 -2.67 27.01
C ARG A 65 -1.63 -1.71 26.58
N PRO A 66 -2.50 -2.08 25.63
CA PRO A 66 -3.68 -1.30 25.25
C PRO A 66 -4.55 -0.98 26.48
N GLY A 67 -5.00 0.27 26.58
CA GLY A 67 -5.67 0.85 27.75
C GLY A 67 -4.80 1.89 28.44
N LEU A 68 -4.91 1.98 29.77
CA LEU A 68 -4.32 3.06 30.58
C LEU A 68 -2.83 3.29 30.34
N GLU A 69 -2.04 2.21 30.19
CA GLU A 69 -0.59 2.32 29.94
C GLU A 69 -0.29 2.98 28.59
N LEU A 70 -1.01 2.58 27.54
CA LEU A 70 -0.85 3.12 26.21
C LEU A 70 -1.33 4.57 26.15
N ASP A 71 -2.45 4.89 26.80
CA ASP A 71 -2.97 6.26 26.88
C ASP A 71 -1.99 7.19 27.59
N ARG A 72 -1.40 6.72 28.71
CA ARG A 72 -0.36 7.46 29.42
C ARG A 72 0.88 7.64 28.53
N TRP A 73 1.26 6.62 27.77
CA TRP A 73 2.37 6.70 26.84
C TRP A 73 2.12 7.74 25.73
N VAL A 74 0.92 7.78 25.15
CA VAL A 74 0.55 8.79 24.13
C VAL A 74 0.71 10.21 24.68
N LYS A 75 0.24 10.46 25.92
CA LYS A 75 0.29 11.79 26.54
C LYS A 75 1.70 12.23 26.95
N THR A 76 2.49 11.31 27.51
CA THR A 76 3.75 11.66 28.20
C THR A 76 5.00 11.39 27.38
N SER A 77 4.96 10.45 26.44
CA SER A 77 6.16 10.00 25.75
C SER A 77 6.69 11.04 24.76
N ARG A 78 7.98 11.35 24.86
CA ARG A 78 8.71 12.11 23.83
C ARG A 78 8.62 11.44 22.45
N ARG A 79 8.57 10.10 22.41
CA ARG A 79 8.44 9.34 21.15
C ARG A 79 7.07 9.55 20.51
N ALA A 80 6.00 9.49 21.29
CA ALA A 80 4.64 9.76 20.81
C ALA A 80 4.52 11.18 20.25
N LYS A 81 5.04 12.18 20.97
CA LYS A 81 5.08 13.58 20.53
C LYS A 81 5.85 13.76 19.22
N ARG A 82 7.02 13.14 19.08
CA ARG A 82 7.82 13.16 17.84
C ARG A 82 7.07 12.57 16.65
N MET A 83 6.32 11.49 16.90
CA MET A 83 5.46 10.85 15.90
C MET A 83 4.14 11.60 15.66
N ARG A 84 3.90 12.72 16.35
CA ARG A 84 2.65 13.50 16.31
C ARG A 84 1.41 12.66 16.58
N VAL A 85 1.54 11.68 17.48
CA VAL A 85 0.41 10.85 17.91
C VAL A 85 -0.53 11.70 18.75
N VAL A 86 -1.80 11.70 18.39
CA VAL A 86 -2.87 12.46 19.04
C VAL A 86 -3.63 11.57 20.02
N ASN A 87 -4.05 10.38 19.57
CA ASN A 87 -4.80 9.45 20.39
C ASN A 87 -4.60 8.00 19.90
N VAL A 88 -5.07 7.03 20.69
CA VAL A 88 -5.20 5.62 20.29
C VAL A 88 -6.52 5.42 19.55
N VAL A 89 -6.54 4.52 18.56
CA VAL A 89 -7.74 4.13 17.79
C VAL A 89 -8.06 2.67 18.13
N TYR A 90 -8.76 2.45 19.25
CA TYR A 90 -8.97 1.12 19.82
C TYR A 90 -9.86 0.23 18.93
N GLU A 91 -10.86 0.82 18.30
CA GLU A 91 -11.79 0.17 17.37
C GLU A 91 -11.11 -0.39 16.12
N ALA A 92 -9.92 0.13 15.77
CA ALA A 92 -9.12 -0.30 14.64
C ALA A 92 -8.01 -1.30 15.02
N MET A 93 -7.89 -1.64 16.31
CA MET A 93 -6.89 -2.60 16.80
C MET A 93 -7.39 -4.05 16.67
N PRO A 94 -6.49 -5.05 16.69
CA PRO A 94 -6.91 -6.45 16.81
C PRO A 94 -7.81 -6.66 18.02
N GLN A 95 -8.79 -7.56 17.90
CA GLN A 95 -9.71 -7.88 19.00
C GLN A 95 -8.93 -8.35 20.23
N PRO A 96 -9.43 -8.15 21.46
CA PRO A 96 -8.66 -8.43 22.69
C PRO A 96 -8.04 -9.83 22.75
N ALA A 97 -8.77 -10.86 22.30
CA ALA A 97 -8.33 -12.26 22.28
C ALA A 97 -7.48 -12.65 21.06
N GLN A 98 -7.51 -11.86 19.98
CA GLN A 98 -6.72 -12.13 18.78
C GLN A 98 -5.24 -11.87 19.03
N LEU A 99 -4.38 -12.57 18.27
CA LEU A 99 -2.93 -12.41 18.39
C LEU A 99 -2.51 -10.95 18.08
N GLY A 100 -1.77 -10.35 19.01
CA GLY A 100 -1.40 -8.94 18.99
C GLY A 100 -2.42 -7.99 19.64
N GLY A 101 -3.59 -8.52 20.04
CA GLY A 101 -4.63 -7.85 20.80
C GLY A 101 -4.29 -7.71 22.28
N ARG A 102 -5.14 -6.99 23.02
CA ARG A 102 -4.89 -6.58 24.42
C ARG A 102 -4.49 -7.73 25.34
N ASP A 103 -5.15 -8.88 25.22
CA ASP A 103 -5.01 -10.01 26.13
C ASP A 103 -4.13 -11.13 25.57
N ASN A 104 -3.76 -11.04 24.28
CA ASN A 104 -2.90 -12.00 23.61
C ASN A 104 -1.72 -11.30 22.90
N PRO A 105 -0.74 -10.76 23.65
CA PRO A 105 0.43 -10.09 23.07
C PRO A 105 1.39 -11.06 22.38
N PHE A 106 2.19 -10.52 21.46
CA PHE A 106 3.36 -11.22 20.93
C PHE A 106 4.54 -11.19 21.91
N ILE A 107 5.44 -12.16 21.77
CA ILE A 107 6.69 -12.27 22.53
C ILE A 107 7.87 -12.05 21.58
N LYS A 108 8.59 -10.94 21.75
CA LYS A 108 9.86 -10.69 21.05
C LYS A 108 11.05 -11.17 21.87
N PRO A 109 12.12 -11.71 21.25
CA PRO A 109 12.35 -11.77 19.80
C PRO A 109 11.72 -12.97 19.07
N ALA A 110 11.20 -13.97 19.80
CA ALA A 110 10.71 -15.23 19.23
C ALA A 110 9.70 -15.07 18.08
N GLN A 111 8.72 -14.17 18.24
CA GLN A 111 7.62 -13.97 17.28
C GLN A 111 7.81 -12.72 16.40
N LYS A 112 9.05 -12.31 16.12
CA LYS A 112 9.32 -11.09 15.34
C LYS A 112 8.66 -11.13 13.94
N THR A 113 8.78 -12.25 13.24
CA THR A 113 8.21 -12.46 11.90
C THR A 113 6.68 -12.38 11.92
N GLU A 114 6.05 -12.98 12.93
CA GLU A 114 4.60 -12.93 13.13
C GLU A 114 4.12 -11.50 13.42
N VAL A 115 4.86 -10.74 14.24
CA VAL A 115 4.57 -9.32 14.50
C VAL A 115 4.60 -8.50 13.21
N ASP A 116 5.62 -8.72 12.37
CA ASP A 116 5.76 -7.99 11.10
C ASP A 116 4.65 -8.38 10.10
N ALA A 117 4.28 -9.67 10.06
CA ALA A 117 3.16 -10.16 9.26
C ALA A 117 1.82 -9.58 9.73
N ALA A 118 1.53 -9.61 11.03
CA ALA A 118 0.30 -9.07 11.62
C ALA A 118 0.19 -7.56 11.39
N MET A 119 1.29 -6.81 11.56
CA MET A 119 1.31 -5.38 11.23
C MET A 119 1.07 -5.14 9.72
N LYS A 120 1.63 -5.97 8.84
CA LYS A 120 1.40 -5.86 7.39
C LYS A 120 -0.07 -6.10 7.04
N GLN A 121 -0.67 -7.15 7.58
CA GLN A 121 -2.07 -7.48 7.38
C GLN A 121 -2.99 -6.38 7.91
N LEU A 122 -2.77 -5.90 9.13
CA LEU A 122 -3.58 -4.83 9.71
C LEU A 122 -3.47 -3.52 8.91
N ARG A 123 -2.27 -3.17 8.43
CA ARG A 123 -2.11 -2.01 7.53
C ARG A 123 -2.89 -2.19 6.23
N GLN A 124 -2.91 -3.40 5.67
CA GLN A 124 -3.69 -3.68 4.46
C GLN A 124 -5.18 -3.52 4.72
N GLN A 125 -5.71 -4.14 5.77
CA GLN A 125 -7.11 -4.05 6.15
C GLN A 125 -7.55 -2.60 6.35
N LEU A 126 -6.82 -1.85 7.19
CA LEU A 126 -7.12 -0.44 7.44
C LEU A 126 -7.04 0.40 6.16
N ARG A 127 -6.13 0.08 5.23
CA ARG A 127 -6.12 0.76 3.93
C ARG A 127 -7.38 0.43 3.12
N CYS A 128 -7.83 -0.82 3.08
CA CYS A 128 -9.06 -1.18 2.37
C CYS A 128 -10.30 -0.52 3.01
N ASP A 129 -10.31 -0.35 4.34
CA ASP A 129 -11.35 0.41 5.06
C ASP A 129 -11.30 1.94 4.83
N GLY A 130 -10.29 2.41 4.09
CA GLY A 130 -10.11 3.81 3.69
C GLY A 130 -9.33 4.68 4.68
N TYR A 131 -8.68 4.10 5.69
CA TYR A 131 -7.74 4.85 6.52
C TYR A 131 -6.52 5.30 5.71
N THR A 132 -5.95 6.44 6.13
CA THR A 132 -4.66 6.92 5.62
C THR A 132 -3.56 6.37 6.51
N VAL A 133 -3.06 5.19 6.15
CA VAL A 133 -2.12 4.42 6.98
C VAL A 133 -0.68 4.79 6.64
N ASN A 134 0.11 5.22 7.63
CA ASN A 134 1.52 5.61 7.47
C ASN A 134 1.75 6.67 6.36
N GLY A 135 0.75 7.51 6.07
CA GLY A 135 0.84 8.53 5.02
C GLY A 135 0.60 8.01 3.60
N ASP A 136 0.28 6.72 3.44
CA ASP A 136 -0.12 6.15 2.16
C ASP A 136 -1.46 6.76 1.72
N MET A 137 -1.46 7.40 0.54
CA MET A 137 -2.59 8.06 -0.10
C MET A 137 -3.12 7.30 -1.32
N THR A 138 -2.55 6.13 -1.61
CA THR A 138 -2.89 5.34 -2.80
C THR A 138 -4.37 5.01 -2.82
N VAL A 139 -5.07 5.42 -3.86
CA VAL A 139 -6.45 5.05 -4.15
C VAL A 139 -6.51 4.54 -5.57
N TRP A 140 -7.58 3.84 -5.93
CA TRP A 140 -7.71 3.20 -7.24
C TRP A 140 -8.96 3.72 -7.95
N HIS A 141 -8.84 3.93 -9.26
CA HIS A 141 -9.90 4.41 -10.14
C HIS A 141 -10.00 3.52 -11.37
N LEU A 142 -11.22 3.32 -11.84
CA LEU A 142 -11.50 2.63 -13.09
C LEU A 142 -11.50 3.61 -14.27
N TYR A 143 -11.21 3.12 -15.46
CA TYR A 143 -11.26 3.91 -16.68
C TYR A 143 -11.54 3.04 -17.91
N ILE A 144 -12.03 3.72 -18.96
CA ILE A 144 -12.34 3.13 -20.25
C ILE A 144 -11.59 3.90 -21.35
N ILE A 145 -10.98 3.17 -22.27
CA ILE A 145 -10.35 3.68 -23.48
C ILE A 145 -11.04 3.06 -24.68
N GLU A 146 -11.47 3.90 -25.63
CA GLU A 146 -11.96 3.47 -26.93
C GLU A 146 -10.78 3.08 -27.83
N LEU A 147 -10.92 1.92 -28.48
CA LEU A 147 -9.92 1.34 -29.36
C LEU A 147 -10.42 1.26 -30.80
N THR A 148 -9.51 1.35 -31.76
CA THR A 148 -9.80 1.08 -33.17
C THR A 148 -10.30 -0.36 -33.33
N PRO A 149 -11.52 -0.59 -33.86
CA PRO A 149 -12.11 -1.92 -33.98
C PRO A 149 -11.21 -2.93 -34.70
N LEU A 150 -11.38 -4.20 -34.37
CA LEU A 150 -10.75 -5.27 -35.14
C LEU A 150 -11.50 -5.40 -36.48
N LEU A 151 -10.77 -5.63 -37.57
CA LEU A 151 -11.34 -5.81 -38.92
C LEU A 151 -12.40 -6.94 -39.01
N ARG A 152 -12.46 -7.82 -37.99
CA ARG A 152 -13.41 -8.94 -37.89
C ARG A 152 -14.70 -8.61 -37.13
N ASP A 153 -14.80 -7.46 -36.47
CA ASP A 153 -15.92 -7.11 -35.58
C ASP A 153 -16.95 -6.15 -36.23
N SER A 154 -16.83 -5.93 -37.55
CA SER A 154 -17.59 -4.94 -38.32
C SER A 154 -19.07 -5.28 -38.56
N GLY A 155 -19.55 -6.42 -38.06
CA GLY A 155 -20.91 -6.89 -38.33
C GLY A 155 -21.98 -6.51 -37.30
N ASN A 156 -21.63 -6.32 -36.01
CA ASN A 156 -22.65 -6.16 -34.96
C ASN A 156 -22.14 -5.62 -33.60
N SER A 157 -20.89 -5.17 -33.49
CA SER A 157 -20.34 -4.69 -32.21
C SER A 157 -20.65 -3.21 -31.97
N SER A 158 -21.01 -2.85 -30.74
CA SER A 158 -21.21 -1.45 -30.31
C SER A 158 -19.90 -0.64 -30.32
N GLY A 159 -18.75 -1.33 -30.37
CA GLY A 159 -17.42 -0.76 -30.42
C GLY A 159 -16.38 -1.69 -29.77
N TYR A 160 -15.11 -1.26 -29.77
CA TYR A 160 -14.02 -1.98 -29.13
C TYR A 160 -13.42 -1.11 -28.02
N LEU A 161 -13.39 -1.65 -26.80
CA LEU A 161 -12.99 -0.94 -25.60
C LEU A 161 -11.84 -1.64 -24.89
N TYR A 162 -11.08 -0.87 -24.13
CA TYR A 162 -10.22 -1.37 -23.08
C TYR A 162 -10.71 -0.80 -21.74
N VAL A 163 -10.87 -1.68 -20.76
CA VAL A 163 -11.11 -1.30 -19.38
C VAL A 163 -9.86 -1.52 -18.54
N GLY A 164 -9.66 -0.67 -17.54
CA GLY A 164 -8.49 -0.72 -16.68
C GLY A 164 -8.74 -0.11 -15.32
N GLN A 165 -7.92 -0.48 -14.35
CA GLN A 165 -7.77 0.24 -13.09
C GLN A 165 -6.40 0.91 -12.97
N THR A 166 -6.32 1.97 -12.17
CA THR A 166 -5.03 2.60 -11.84
C THR A 166 -5.04 3.30 -10.50
N SER A 167 -3.88 3.34 -9.85
CA SER A 167 -3.61 4.21 -8.68
C SER A 167 -2.81 5.47 -9.00
N GLN A 168 -2.41 5.63 -10.26
CA GLN A 168 -1.78 6.85 -10.75
C GLN A 168 -2.86 7.87 -11.13
N PRO A 169 -2.52 9.17 -11.28
CA PRO A 169 -3.39 10.11 -11.93
C PRO A 169 -3.87 9.57 -13.28
N LEU A 170 -5.17 9.64 -13.53
CA LEU A 170 -5.80 9.00 -14.67
C LEU A 170 -5.22 9.46 -16.00
N GLU A 171 -4.96 10.76 -16.13
CA GLU A 171 -4.33 11.36 -17.31
C GLU A 171 -2.94 10.77 -17.59
N ASP A 172 -2.13 10.57 -16.54
CA ASP A 172 -0.81 9.97 -16.67
C ASP A 172 -0.90 8.51 -17.10
N ARG A 173 -1.87 7.76 -16.56
CA ARG A 173 -2.10 6.36 -16.96
C ARG A 173 -2.54 6.26 -18.42
N ILE A 174 -3.46 7.12 -18.86
CA ILE A 174 -3.92 7.20 -20.25
C ILE A 174 -2.74 7.58 -21.17
N ARG A 175 -1.91 8.53 -20.75
CA ARG A 175 -0.70 8.92 -21.49
C ARG A 175 0.28 7.77 -21.64
N GLN A 176 0.53 6.99 -20.58
CA GLN A 176 1.38 5.79 -20.64
C GLN A 176 0.91 4.82 -21.72
N HIS A 177 -0.40 4.58 -21.79
CA HIS A 177 -1.02 3.72 -22.80
C HIS A 177 -0.89 4.28 -24.21
N ARG A 178 -1.19 5.57 -24.40
CA ARG A 178 -1.12 6.24 -25.70
C ARG A 178 0.30 6.28 -26.25
N GLU A 179 1.26 6.70 -25.43
CA GLU A 179 2.65 6.97 -25.85
C GLU A 179 3.56 5.74 -25.77
N GLY A 180 3.08 4.63 -25.22
CA GLY A 180 3.85 3.39 -25.19
C GLY A 180 4.99 3.41 -24.16
N HIS A 181 4.75 3.94 -22.97
CA HIS A 181 5.80 4.14 -21.96
C HIS A 181 6.42 2.83 -21.45
N HIS A 182 7.69 2.93 -21.06
CA HIS A 182 8.48 1.87 -20.42
C HIS A 182 9.11 2.42 -19.12
N ASN A 183 9.38 1.54 -18.16
CA ASN A 183 10.14 1.93 -16.98
C ASN A 183 11.65 2.00 -17.30
N LEU A 184 12.45 2.49 -16.34
CA LEU A 184 13.91 2.61 -16.48
C LEU A 184 14.63 1.28 -16.77
N LYS A 185 13.98 0.14 -16.50
CA LYS A 185 14.49 -1.21 -16.78
C LYS A 185 14.01 -1.76 -18.14
N GLY A 186 13.34 -0.94 -18.93
CA GLY A 186 12.78 -1.32 -20.23
C GLY A 186 11.50 -2.17 -20.15
N GLN A 187 10.89 -2.34 -18.97
CA GLN A 187 9.64 -3.08 -18.84
C GLN A 187 8.47 -2.20 -19.27
N ARG A 188 7.54 -2.80 -20.01
CA ARG A 188 6.37 -2.13 -20.57
C ARG A 188 5.42 -1.65 -19.45
N LEU A 189 5.03 -0.37 -19.51
CA LEU A 189 4.04 0.22 -18.59
C LEU A 189 2.65 0.37 -19.22
N HIS A 190 2.44 -0.13 -20.43
CA HIS A 190 1.19 -0.01 -21.17
C HIS A 190 0.64 -1.36 -21.65
N SER A 191 -0.64 -1.38 -22.01
CA SER A 191 -1.28 -2.46 -22.75
C SER A 191 -0.93 -2.32 -24.23
N LEU A 192 -0.53 -3.42 -24.87
CA LEU A 192 -0.26 -3.43 -26.32
C LEU A 192 -1.49 -3.07 -27.13
N ALA A 193 -2.66 -3.58 -26.73
CA ALA A 193 -3.91 -3.28 -27.41
C ALA A 193 -4.21 -1.79 -27.36
N CYS A 194 -4.08 -1.18 -26.18
CA CYS A 194 -4.21 0.26 -26.02
C CYS A 194 -3.22 1.01 -26.90
N HIS A 195 -1.91 0.76 -26.78
CA HIS A 195 -0.93 1.55 -27.52
C HIS A 195 -1.08 1.45 -29.05
N LYS A 196 -1.39 0.25 -29.56
CA LYS A 196 -1.54 0.04 -31.02
C LYS A 196 -2.83 0.61 -31.58
N ARG A 197 -3.90 0.70 -30.78
CA ARG A 197 -5.26 1.00 -31.25
C ARG A 197 -5.90 2.17 -30.53
N PHE A 198 -5.13 2.96 -29.79
CA PHE A 198 -5.66 4.06 -28.98
C PHE A 198 -6.46 5.03 -29.85
N LEU A 199 -7.74 5.25 -29.54
CA LEU A 199 -8.51 6.36 -30.11
C LEU A 199 -8.62 7.50 -29.09
N ARG A 200 -9.35 7.28 -28.00
CA ARG A 200 -9.62 8.31 -26.98
C ARG A 200 -10.06 7.70 -25.65
N PRO A 201 -9.86 8.38 -24.52
CA PRO A 201 -10.52 7.99 -23.29
C PRO A 201 -12.05 8.20 -23.41
N ARG A 202 -12.83 7.28 -22.84
CA ARG A 202 -14.31 7.35 -22.81
C ARG A 202 -14.84 7.25 -21.39
N LEU A 203 -14.47 8.23 -20.57
CA LEU A 203 -14.93 8.30 -19.18
C LEU A 203 -16.43 8.58 -19.09
N ASP A 204 -17.03 9.10 -20.17
CA ASP A 204 -18.47 9.26 -20.36
C ASP A 204 -19.23 7.93 -20.40
N LEU A 205 -18.56 6.84 -20.80
CA LEU A 205 -19.16 5.50 -20.79
C LEU A 205 -19.06 4.80 -19.44
N LEU A 206 -18.31 5.35 -18.48
CA LEU A 206 -18.13 4.73 -17.17
C LEU A 206 -19.44 4.87 -16.37
N PRO A 207 -20.15 3.76 -16.06
CA PRO A 207 -21.41 3.87 -15.33
C PRO A 207 -21.18 4.45 -13.92
N SER A 208 -22.18 5.14 -13.39
CA SER A 208 -22.05 5.92 -12.14
C SER A 208 -21.62 5.08 -10.94
N GLN A 209 -22.04 3.81 -10.87
CA GLN A 209 -21.64 2.87 -9.83
C GLN A 209 -20.14 2.51 -9.86
N PHE A 210 -19.47 2.69 -11.01
CA PHE A 210 -18.04 2.45 -11.19
C PHE A 210 -17.19 3.73 -11.05
N ASN A 211 -17.82 4.91 -11.00
CA ASN A 211 -17.15 6.21 -10.83
C ASN A 211 -16.78 6.52 -9.36
N GLN A 212 -16.72 5.50 -8.52
CA GLN A 212 -16.32 5.62 -7.12
C GLN A 212 -14.80 5.46 -6.95
N THR A 213 -14.30 5.94 -5.80
CA THR A 213 -12.90 5.73 -5.41
C THR A 213 -12.78 4.42 -4.67
N PHE A 214 -11.88 3.54 -5.12
CA PHE A 214 -11.60 2.27 -4.47
C PHE A 214 -10.39 2.40 -3.54
N TYR A 215 -10.54 1.94 -2.30
CA TYR A 215 -9.48 2.01 -1.30
C TYR A 215 -8.66 0.72 -1.20
N CYS A 216 -9.17 -0.37 -1.76
CA CYS A 216 -8.48 -1.64 -1.87
C CYS A 216 -8.19 -1.92 -3.35
N GLN A 217 -6.99 -2.40 -3.65
CA GLN A 217 -6.67 -2.85 -5.01
C GLN A 217 -7.55 -4.04 -5.40
N GLU A 218 -7.79 -4.94 -4.45
CA GLU A 218 -8.61 -6.13 -4.69
C GLU A 218 -10.02 -5.75 -5.10
N ASP A 219 -10.65 -4.82 -4.38
CA ASP A 219 -11.98 -4.31 -4.72
C ASP A 219 -11.99 -3.63 -6.10
N ALA A 220 -10.91 -2.90 -6.44
CA ALA A 220 -10.77 -2.27 -7.75
C ALA A 220 -10.65 -3.30 -8.87
N LEU A 221 -9.90 -4.40 -8.67
CA LEU A 221 -9.78 -5.50 -9.65
C LEU A 221 -11.11 -6.23 -9.84
N THR A 222 -11.84 -6.46 -8.75
CA THR A 222 -13.19 -7.03 -8.81
C THR A 222 -14.13 -6.12 -9.60
N ALA A 223 -14.14 -4.82 -9.29
CA ALA A 223 -14.97 -3.85 -9.99
C ALA A 223 -14.56 -3.64 -11.46
N GLU A 224 -13.28 -3.79 -11.79
CA GLU A 224 -12.78 -3.78 -13.18
C GLU A 224 -13.33 -4.96 -13.99
N ALA A 225 -13.36 -6.16 -13.40
CA ALA A 225 -13.95 -7.34 -14.02
C ALA A 225 -15.47 -7.18 -14.19
N ASP A 226 -16.17 -6.63 -13.19
CA ASP A 226 -17.60 -6.33 -13.29
C ASP A 226 -17.90 -5.29 -14.36
N LEU A 227 -17.06 -4.25 -14.47
CA LEU A 227 -17.18 -3.25 -15.52
C LEU A 227 -16.99 -3.88 -16.90
N ARG A 228 -16.02 -4.77 -17.05
CA ARG A 228 -15.84 -5.53 -18.30
C ARG A 228 -17.12 -6.29 -18.66
N LEU A 229 -17.67 -7.06 -17.73
CA LEU A 229 -18.87 -7.86 -17.98
C LEU A 229 -20.07 -6.98 -18.36
N ALA A 230 -20.22 -5.82 -17.71
CA ALA A 230 -21.27 -4.86 -18.06
C ALA A 230 -21.10 -4.31 -19.49
N MET A 231 -19.88 -3.94 -19.88
CA MET A 231 -19.62 -3.46 -21.24
C MET A 231 -19.78 -4.57 -22.30
N GLU A 232 -19.40 -5.81 -21.98
CA GLU A 232 -19.66 -6.97 -22.85
C GLU A 232 -21.18 -7.20 -23.02
N ALA A 233 -21.97 -7.07 -21.95
CA ALA A 233 -23.43 -7.17 -22.00
C ALA A 233 -24.08 -6.05 -22.84
N ASP A 234 -23.49 -4.86 -22.86
CA ASP A 234 -23.91 -3.72 -23.71
C ASP A 234 -23.46 -3.86 -25.19
N GLY A 235 -22.87 -5.00 -25.56
CA GLY A 235 -22.49 -5.35 -26.93
C GLY A 235 -21.11 -4.82 -27.37
N PHE A 236 -20.29 -4.34 -26.44
CA PHE A 236 -18.90 -3.97 -26.74
C PHE A 236 -17.98 -5.19 -26.74
N VAL A 237 -16.97 -5.16 -27.59
CA VAL A 237 -15.82 -6.05 -27.48
C VAL A 237 -14.85 -5.40 -26.48
N VAL A 238 -14.38 -6.14 -25.47
CA VAL A 238 -13.63 -5.55 -24.35
C VAL A 238 -12.29 -6.26 -24.10
N GLU A 239 -11.23 -5.47 -23.98
CA GLU A 239 -9.90 -5.85 -23.49
C GLU A 239 -9.68 -5.37 -22.05
N GLY A 240 -8.75 -6.01 -21.33
CA GLY A 240 -8.45 -5.67 -19.92
C GLY A 240 -9.42 -6.31 -18.92
N GLY A 241 -9.31 -5.96 -17.64
CA GLY A 241 -10.16 -6.51 -16.57
C GLY A 241 -10.17 -8.04 -16.47
N THR A 242 -9.04 -8.70 -16.76
CA THR A 242 -8.98 -10.17 -16.86
C THR A 242 -8.62 -10.85 -15.55
N GLU A 243 -7.96 -10.15 -14.64
CA GLU A 243 -7.38 -10.69 -13.40
C GLU A 243 -8.41 -11.39 -12.50
N LYS A 244 -9.64 -10.86 -12.46
CA LYS A 244 -10.76 -11.38 -11.66
C LYS A 244 -11.92 -11.92 -12.49
N LEU A 245 -11.82 -11.84 -13.82
CA LEU A 245 -12.92 -12.15 -14.73
C LEU A 245 -13.47 -13.57 -14.55
N GLY A 246 -12.59 -14.58 -14.52
CA GLY A 246 -13.02 -15.98 -14.39
C GLY A 246 -13.74 -16.26 -13.08
N VAL A 247 -13.24 -15.71 -11.97
CA VAL A 247 -13.90 -15.83 -10.65
C VAL A 247 -15.27 -15.17 -10.68
N ARG A 248 -15.37 -13.98 -11.28
CA ARG A 248 -16.64 -13.24 -11.37
C ARG A 248 -17.67 -13.90 -12.27
N ARG A 249 -17.26 -14.49 -13.39
CA ARG A 249 -18.16 -15.27 -14.25
C ARG A 249 -18.72 -16.49 -13.54
N GLN A 250 -17.90 -17.18 -12.74
CA GLN A 250 -18.36 -18.29 -11.90
C GLN A 250 -19.34 -17.82 -10.83
N GLU A 251 -19.03 -16.74 -10.10
CA GLU A 251 -19.91 -16.18 -9.06
C GLU A 251 -21.27 -15.71 -9.60
N LEU A 252 -21.31 -15.25 -10.85
CA LEU A 252 -22.53 -14.82 -11.53
C LEU A 252 -23.24 -15.95 -12.29
N GLY A 253 -22.70 -17.17 -12.28
CA GLY A 253 -23.28 -18.33 -12.98
C GLY A 253 -23.22 -18.25 -14.50
N ILE A 254 -22.39 -17.37 -15.06
CA ILE A 254 -22.24 -17.19 -16.53
C ILE A 254 -21.55 -18.41 -17.15
N ASP A 255 -20.61 -19.01 -16.43
CA ASP A 255 -19.83 -20.19 -16.89
C ASP A 255 -20.41 -21.52 -16.36
N SER A 256 -21.63 -21.52 -15.79
CA SER A 256 -22.27 -22.71 -15.24
C SER A 256 -23.26 -23.34 -16.24
N ASN A 257 -22.74 -24.02 -17.26
CA ASN A 257 -23.31 -25.25 -17.87
C ASN A 257 -22.69 -25.55 -19.26
N GLU A 258 -22.00 -26.69 -19.36
CA GLU A 258 -22.17 -27.65 -20.46
C GLU A 258 -21.43 -28.95 -20.06
N GLY A 259 -22.17 -29.95 -19.56
CA GLY A 259 -21.60 -31.26 -19.25
C GLY A 259 -22.38 -32.15 -18.29
N ASP A 260 -23.71 -32.25 -18.44
CA ASP A 260 -24.49 -33.38 -17.93
C ASP A 260 -25.68 -33.60 -18.89
N VAL A 261 -25.45 -34.39 -19.94
CA VAL A 261 -26.45 -35.14 -20.71
C VAL A 261 -25.87 -36.51 -21.04
#